data_AF-A0A829N743-F1
#
_entry.id   AF-A0A829N743-F1
#
_cell.length_a   1.000
_cell.length_b   1.000
_cell.length_c   1.000
_cell.angle_alpha   90.00
_cell.angle_beta   90.00
_cell.angle_gamma   90.00
#
_symmetry.space_group_name_H-M   'P 1'
#
loop_
_entity.id
_entity.type
_entity.pdbx_description
1 polymer ?
#
loop_
_entity_poly.entity_id
_entity_poly.type
_entity_poly.pdbx_seq_one_letter_code
_entity_poly.pdbx_strand_id
1 'polypeptide(L)'
;MHKTVPELANRWLRRTPETLSELERRVLQSTVDRKPISQDINDSLTGLQGAGDRIADAIARIGGSWTFILSFIAFLVLWIGANWWLLGRDSFDPYPFIFLNLVLSMIAALQAPVIMMSQNRQAARDRIDAAHDYEVNLKAEIEIMALHEKLDELRHSQIIGVREDIARLAEQVNRIDEKLSGRQTSQ
;
A
#
# COMPACT_ATOMS: atom_id res chain seq x y z
N MET A 1 28.23 13.72 5.22
CA MET A 1 28.57 12.68 4.22
C MET A 1 27.39 12.49 3.28
N HIS A 2 27.55 12.82 2.01
CA HIS A 2 26.58 12.43 0.98
C HIS A 2 26.79 10.93 0.69
N LYS A 3 26.00 10.07 1.34
CA LYS A 3 26.06 8.62 1.09
C LYS A 3 25.57 8.36 -0.34
N THR A 4 26.31 7.59 -1.13
CA THR A 4 25.97 7.31 -2.54
C THR A 4 25.09 6.06 -2.65
N VAL A 5 24.29 5.94 -3.72
CA VAL A 5 23.39 4.78 -3.94
C VAL A 5 24.10 3.42 -3.82
N PRO A 6 25.32 3.21 -4.39
CA PRO A 6 26.06 1.95 -4.24
C PRO A 6 26.44 1.63 -2.79
N GLU A 7 26.76 2.65 -2.00
CA GLU A 7 27.15 2.51 -0.60
C GLU A 7 25.96 2.10 0.27
N LEU A 8 24.80 2.71 0.04
CA LEU A 8 23.55 2.38 0.74
C LEU A 8 23.04 0.98 0.39
N ALA A 9 23.14 0.59 -0.88
CA ALA A 9 22.72 -0.73 -1.35
C ALA A 9 23.50 -1.85 -0.64
N ASN A 10 24.83 -1.74 -0.58
CA ASN A 10 25.66 -2.74 0.06
C ASN A 10 25.46 -2.74 1.59
N ARG A 11 25.28 -1.56 2.18
CA ARG A 11 25.18 -1.39 3.64
C ARG A 11 23.86 -1.89 4.23
N TRP A 12 22.73 -1.55 3.60
CA TRP A 12 21.40 -1.80 4.17
C TRP A 12 20.66 -2.94 3.48
N LEU A 13 20.79 -3.09 2.16
CA LEU A 13 20.13 -4.17 1.42
C LEU A 13 21.02 -5.41 1.23
N ARG A 14 22.32 -5.33 1.61
CA ARG A 14 23.32 -6.39 1.39
C ARG A 14 23.37 -6.89 -0.06
N ARG A 15 23.02 -6.02 -1.02
CA ARG A 15 23.01 -6.30 -2.45
C ARG A 15 24.04 -5.46 -3.19
N THR A 16 24.61 -6.03 -4.25
CA THR A 16 25.47 -5.28 -5.17
C THR A 16 24.62 -4.40 -6.09
N PRO A 17 25.13 -3.25 -6.55
CA PRO A 17 24.40 -2.32 -7.41
C PRO A 17 23.80 -2.95 -8.68
N GLU A 18 24.44 -4.00 -9.17
CA GLU A 18 24.07 -4.75 -10.38
C GLU A 18 22.90 -5.72 -10.18
N THR A 19 22.57 -6.05 -8.92
CA THR A 19 21.47 -6.98 -8.55
C THR A 19 20.24 -6.27 -8.01
N LEU A 20 20.27 -4.94 -7.97
CA LEU A 20 19.13 -4.12 -7.56
C LEU A 20 18.08 -4.10 -8.67
N SER A 21 16.84 -4.33 -8.28
CA SER A 21 15.70 -4.00 -9.12
C SER A 21 15.64 -2.49 -9.39
N GLU A 22 14.98 -2.11 -10.48
CA GLU A 22 14.76 -0.70 -10.81
C GLU A 22 14.03 0.06 -9.68
N LEU A 23 13.16 -0.64 -8.94
CA LEU A 23 12.44 -0.09 -7.81
C LEU A 23 13.38 0.21 -6.64
N GLU A 24 14.17 -0.78 -6.20
CA GLU A 24 15.14 -0.59 -5.10
C GLU A 24 16.12 0.54 -5.43
N ARG A 25 16.60 0.62 -6.68
CA ARG A 25 17.46 1.70 -7.14
C ARG A 25 16.78 3.07 -7.02
N ARG A 26 15.51 3.17 -7.41
CA ARG A 26 14.71 4.39 -7.35
C ARG A 26 14.47 4.84 -5.90
N VAL A 27 14.14 3.90 -5.02
CA VAL A 27 13.99 4.15 -3.57
C VAL A 27 15.29 4.68 -2.98
N LEU A 28 16.41 3.98 -3.20
CA LEU A 28 17.72 4.42 -2.70
C LEU A 28 18.08 5.81 -3.21
N GLN A 29 17.84 6.10 -4.49
CA GLN A 29 18.09 7.41 -5.07
C GLN A 29 17.20 8.49 -4.45
N SER A 30 15.92 8.21 -4.21
CA SER A 30 15.01 9.14 -3.53
C SER A 30 15.43 9.43 -2.08
N THR A 31 16.00 8.45 -1.38
CA THR A 31 16.52 8.61 -0.01
C THR A 31 17.78 9.47 0.00
N VAL A 32 18.67 9.30 -0.98
CA VAL A 32 19.85 10.17 -1.16
C VAL A 32 19.43 11.61 -1.47
N ASP A 33 18.46 11.77 -2.38
CA ASP A 33 17.95 13.06 -2.82
C ASP A 33 17.01 13.75 -1.81
N ARG A 34 16.62 13.07 -0.72
CA ARG A 34 15.62 13.52 0.26
C ARG A 34 14.30 13.98 -0.39
N LYS A 35 13.91 13.36 -1.50
CA LYS A 35 12.64 13.66 -2.16
C LYS A 35 11.53 12.74 -1.63
N PRO A 36 10.30 13.24 -1.46
CA PRO A 36 9.17 12.38 -1.12
C PRO A 36 8.88 11.40 -2.27
N ILE A 37 8.59 10.14 -1.94
CA ILE A 37 8.12 9.12 -2.91
C ILE A 37 6.60 9.26 -3.13
N SER A 38 5.90 9.97 -2.24
CA SER A 38 4.46 10.19 -2.28
C SER A 38 4.08 11.08 -3.48
N GLN A 39 4.06 10.50 -4.66
CA GLN A 39 3.36 11.02 -5.81
C GLN A 39 1.98 10.38 -5.83
N ASP A 40 0.93 11.18 -6.02
CA ASP A 40 -0.43 10.65 -6.13
C ASP A 40 -0.57 9.91 -7.47
N ILE A 41 -0.37 8.59 -7.45
CA ILE A 41 -0.44 7.73 -8.64
C ILE A 41 -1.86 7.73 -9.21
N ASN A 42 -2.87 7.97 -8.39
CA ASN A 42 -4.27 7.87 -8.79
C ASN A 42 -4.65 8.93 -9.83
N ASP A 43 -4.04 10.12 -9.76
CA ASP A 43 -4.24 11.19 -10.74
C ASP A 43 -3.69 10.83 -12.13
N SER A 44 -2.57 10.11 -12.18
CA SER A 44 -1.96 9.68 -13.45
C SER A 44 -2.75 8.57 -14.16
N LEU A 45 -3.49 7.76 -13.41
CA LEU A 45 -4.33 6.66 -13.92
C LEU A 45 -5.69 7.15 -14.43
N THR A 46 -6.21 8.27 -13.91
CA THR A 46 -7.55 8.77 -14.26
C THR A 46 -7.57 9.37 -15.67
N GLY A 47 -6.46 9.93 -16.14
CA GLY A 47 -6.34 10.53 -17.47
C GLY A 47 -6.37 9.57 -18.65
N LEU A 48 -6.18 8.25 -18.41
CA LEU A 48 -6.10 7.23 -19.46
C LEU A 48 -7.41 6.44 -19.66
N GLN A 49 -8.48 6.76 -18.91
CA GLN A 49 -9.73 6.01 -18.98
C GLN A 49 -10.52 6.35 -20.25
N GLY A 50 -10.69 5.37 -21.14
CA GLY A 50 -11.55 5.51 -22.32
C GLY A 50 -13.02 5.60 -21.95
N ALA A 51 -13.85 6.13 -22.87
CA ALA A 51 -15.31 6.20 -22.67
C ALA A 51 -15.94 4.80 -22.39
N GLY A 52 -15.41 3.75 -23.03
CA GLY A 52 -15.85 2.36 -22.79
C GLY A 52 -15.55 1.84 -21.39
N ASP A 53 -14.41 2.23 -20.80
CA ASP A 53 -14.03 1.83 -19.44
C ASP A 53 -15.00 2.41 -18.40
N ARG A 54 -15.38 3.67 -18.57
CA ARG A 54 -16.33 4.36 -17.68
C ARG A 54 -17.71 3.71 -17.72
N ILE A 55 -18.17 3.29 -18.91
CA ILE A 55 -19.44 2.60 -19.08
C ILE A 55 -19.40 1.21 -18.45
N ALA A 56 -18.31 0.45 -18.66
CA ALA A 56 -18.14 -0.87 -18.05
C ALA A 56 -18.11 -0.79 -16.51
N ASP A 57 -17.39 0.19 -15.94
CA ASP A 57 -17.36 0.43 -14.48
C ASP A 57 -18.73 0.81 -13.92
N ALA A 58 -19.51 1.60 -14.66
CA ALA A 58 -20.88 1.94 -14.27
C ALA A 58 -21.80 0.71 -14.28
N ILE A 59 -21.72 -0.11 -15.34
CA ILE A 59 -22.51 -1.35 -15.46
C ILE A 59 -22.15 -2.35 -14.35
N ALA A 60 -20.85 -2.54 -14.07
CA ALA A 60 -20.40 -3.44 -13.01
C ALA A 60 -20.89 -2.99 -11.62
N ARG A 61 -20.86 -1.68 -11.35
CA ARG A 61 -21.35 -1.10 -10.08
C ARG A 61 -22.85 -1.22 -9.91
N ILE A 62 -23.62 -1.04 -10.98
CA ILE A 62 -25.08 -1.20 -10.97
C ILE A 62 -25.44 -2.68 -10.78
N GLY A 63 -24.76 -3.59 -11.50
CA GLY A 63 -25.00 -5.03 -11.41
C GLY A 63 -24.65 -5.64 -10.05
N GLY A 64 -23.70 -5.05 -9.32
CA GLY A 64 -23.29 -5.51 -7.98
C GLY A 64 -24.15 -5.00 -6.81
N SER A 65 -25.17 -4.15 -7.05
CA SER A 65 -25.98 -3.58 -5.98
C SER A 65 -27.12 -4.51 -5.54
N TRP A 66 -27.34 -4.63 -4.23
CA TRP A 66 -28.51 -5.30 -3.65
C TRP A 66 -29.84 -4.74 -4.14
N THR A 67 -29.91 -3.43 -4.40
CA THR A 67 -31.12 -2.79 -4.94
C THR A 67 -31.42 -3.22 -6.37
N PHE A 68 -30.40 -3.46 -7.19
CA PHE A 68 -30.56 -3.95 -8.55
C PHE A 68 -31.11 -5.38 -8.55
N ILE A 69 -30.53 -6.26 -7.74
CA ILE A 69 -30.98 -7.66 -7.60
C ILE A 69 -32.46 -7.72 -7.21
N LEU A 70 -32.87 -6.95 -6.19
CA LEU A 70 -34.27 -6.91 -5.74
C LEU A 70 -35.21 -6.35 -6.82
N SER A 71 -34.82 -5.27 -7.50
CA SER A 71 -35.62 -4.69 -8.60
C SER A 71 -35.78 -5.67 -9.77
N PHE A 72 -34.75 -6.45 -10.07
CA PHE A 72 -34.76 -7.45 -11.14
C PHE A 72 -35.67 -8.62 -10.80
N ILE A 73 -35.61 -9.12 -9.56
CA ILE A 73 -36.54 -10.14 -9.05
C ILE A 73 -37.99 -9.63 -9.12
N ALA A 74 -38.24 -8.40 -8.68
CA ALA A 74 -39.57 -7.79 -8.75
C ALA A 74 -40.07 -7.66 -10.20
N PHE A 75 -39.20 -7.28 -11.14
CA PHE A 75 -39.52 -7.24 -12.57
C PHE A 75 -39.89 -8.63 -13.11
N LEU A 76 -39.15 -9.68 -12.76
CA LEU A 76 -39.46 -11.05 -13.16
C LEU A 76 -40.83 -11.51 -12.64
N VAL A 77 -41.12 -11.25 -11.37
CA VAL A 77 -42.43 -11.57 -10.77
C VAL A 77 -43.55 -10.80 -11.46
N LEU A 78 -43.35 -9.51 -11.75
CA LEU A 78 -44.32 -8.69 -12.46
C LEU A 78 -44.55 -9.18 -13.89
N TRP A 79 -43.49 -9.59 -14.60
CA TRP A 79 -43.58 -10.12 -15.96
C TRP A 79 -44.36 -11.43 -16.01
N ILE A 80 -44.08 -12.35 -15.08
CA ILE A 80 -44.81 -13.61 -14.95
C ILE A 80 -46.28 -13.33 -14.61
N GLY A 81 -46.55 -12.44 -13.65
CA GLY A 81 -47.91 -12.05 -13.27
C GLY A 81 -48.70 -11.41 -14.40
N ALA A 82 -48.08 -10.52 -15.17
CA ALA A 82 -48.68 -9.88 -16.34
C ALA A 82 -49.01 -10.90 -17.45
N ASN A 83 -48.10 -11.84 -17.74
CA ASN A 83 -48.36 -12.90 -18.72
C ASN A 83 -49.44 -13.88 -18.26
N TRP A 84 -49.53 -14.17 -16.96
CA TRP A 84 -50.61 -15.00 -16.42
C TRP A 84 -51.97 -14.31 -16.52
N TRP A 85 -52.06 -13.00 -16.25
CA TRP A 85 -53.29 -12.24 -16.48
C TRP A 85 -53.69 -12.25 -17.98
N LEU A 86 -52.71 -12.10 -18.88
CA LEU A 86 -52.94 -12.07 -20.33
C LEU A 86 -53.35 -13.43 -20.94
N LEU A 87 -53.11 -14.55 -20.23
CA LEU A 87 -53.46 -15.91 -20.65
C LEU A 87 -54.97 -16.10 -20.93
N GLY A 88 -55.81 -15.19 -20.41
CA GLY A 88 -57.24 -15.17 -20.71
C GLY A 88 -57.65 -14.50 -22.03
N ARG A 89 -56.74 -13.83 -22.75
CA ARG A 89 -57.08 -13.08 -23.98
C ARG A 89 -56.11 -13.21 -25.16
N ASP A 90 -54.82 -13.44 -24.95
CA ASP A 90 -53.79 -13.82 -25.94
C ASP A 90 -52.44 -13.63 -25.22
N SER A 91 -51.77 -14.71 -24.78
CA SER A 91 -50.50 -14.56 -24.04
C SER A 91 -49.36 -14.17 -24.96
N PHE A 92 -48.69 -13.07 -24.60
CA PHE A 92 -47.51 -12.57 -25.30
C PHE A 92 -46.29 -13.50 -25.15
N ASP A 93 -46.08 -14.11 -23.97
CA ASP A 93 -45.01 -15.08 -23.70
C ASP A 93 -45.57 -16.25 -22.85
N PRO A 94 -46.21 -17.27 -23.48
CA PRO A 94 -46.76 -18.42 -22.78
C PRO A 94 -45.69 -19.24 -22.07
N TYR A 95 -46.07 -19.93 -20.99
CA TYR A 95 -45.19 -20.90 -20.33
C TYR A 95 -44.65 -21.90 -21.38
N PRO A 96 -43.33 -22.05 -21.57
CA PRO A 96 -42.23 -21.87 -20.61
C PRO A 96 -41.43 -20.53 -20.68
N PHE A 97 -42.03 -19.43 -21.16
CA PHE A 97 -41.42 -18.09 -21.25
C PHE A 97 -40.15 -18.00 -22.13
N ILE A 98 -40.29 -18.36 -23.41
CA ILE A 98 -39.17 -18.43 -24.36
C ILE A 98 -38.54 -17.05 -24.60
N PHE A 99 -39.36 -15.99 -24.67
CA PHE A 99 -38.85 -14.65 -24.92
C PHE A 99 -38.06 -14.13 -23.72
N LEU A 100 -38.60 -14.30 -22.51
CA LEU A 100 -37.88 -13.93 -21.29
C LEU A 100 -36.56 -14.69 -21.17
N ASN A 101 -36.57 -16.00 -21.45
CA ASN A 101 -35.38 -16.83 -21.40
C ASN A 101 -34.29 -16.37 -22.39
N LEU A 102 -34.69 -16.01 -23.61
CA LEU A 102 -33.77 -15.47 -24.63
C LEU A 102 -33.13 -14.16 -24.17
N VAL A 103 -33.93 -13.22 -23.65
CA VAL A 103 -33.45 -11.93 -23.16
C VAL A 103 -32.49 -12.12 -21.98
N LEU A 104 -32.84 -12.96 -21.00
CA LEU A 104 -31.99 -13.28 -19.86
C LEU A 104 -30.66 -13.88 -20.28
N SER A 105 -30.68 -14.83 -21.23
CA SER A 105 -29.47 -15.48 -21.74
C SER A 105 -28.54 -14.48 -22.44
N MET A 106 -29.09 -13.55 -23.24
CA MET A 106 -28.31 -12.51 -23.90
C MET A 106 -27.69 -11.52 -22.89
N ILE A 107 -28.46 -11.12 -21.86
CA ILE A 107 -27.94 -10.26 -20.78
C ILE A 107 -26.81 -10.97 -20.04
N ALA A 108 -26.99 -12.23 -19.64
CA ALA A 108 -25.98 -13.01 -18.94
C ALA A 108 -24.70 -13.20 -19.78
N ALA A 109 -24.85 -13.45 -21.09
CA ALA A 109 -23.72 -13.60 -21.99
C ALA A 109 -22.89 -12.31 -22.11
N LEU A 110 -23.52 -11.13 -22.09
CA LEU A 110 -22.84 -9.84 -22.09
C LEU A 110 -22.26 -9.45 -20.72
N GLN A 111 -22.84 -9.96 -19.63
CA GLN A 111 -22.37 -9.66 -18.27
C GLN A 111 -20.98 -10.23 -18.00
N ALA A 112 -20.69 -11.48 -18.39
CA ALA A 112 -19.42 -12.13 -18.05
C ALA A 112 -18.18 -11.38 -18.60
N PRO A 113 -18.14 -10.95 -19.87
CA PRO A 113 -17.03 -10.14 -20.38
C PRO A 113 -16.91 -8.76 -19.73
N VAL A 114 -18.04 -8.09 -19.44
CA VAL A 114 -18.02 -6.77 -18.78
C VAL A 114 -17.47 -6.88 -17.36
N ILE A 115 -17.89 -7.92 -16.62
CA ILE A 115 -17.36 -8.22 -15.29
C ILE A 115 -15.87 -8.53 -15.40
N MET A 116 -15.44 -9.36 -16.35
CA MET A 116 -14.03 -9.71 -16.54
C MET A 116 -13.18 -8.49 -16.93
N MET A 117 -13.69 -7.58 -17.77
CA MET A 117 -13.02 -6.32 -18.09
C MET A 117 -12.86 -5.42 -16.85
N SER A 118 -13.91 -5.33 -16.02
CA SER A 118 -13.85 -4.60 -14.75
C SER A 118 -12.86 -5.24 -13.77
N GLN A 119 -12.84 -6.57 -13.68
CA GLN A 119 -11.91 -7.31 -12.81
C GLN A 119 -10.47 -7.17 -13.28
N ASN A 120 -10.18 -7.29 -14.58
CA ASN A 120 -8.84 -7.08 -15.13
C ASN A 120 -8.33 -5.67 -14.84
N ARG A 121 -9.21 -4.65 -14.92
CA ARG A 121 -8.87 -3.26 -14.60
C ARG A 121 -8.61 -3.06 -13.10
N GLN A 122 -9.43 -3.66 -12.23
CA GLN A 122 -9.20 -3.63 -10.78
C GLN A 122 -7.88 -4.33 -10.41
N ALA A 123 -7.62 -5.53 -10.93
CA ALA A 123 -6.37 -6.25 -10.69
C ALA A 123 -5.13 -5.49 -11.18
N ALA A 124 -5.24 -4.75 -12.30
CA ALA A 124 -4.17 -3.88 -12.76
C ALA A 124 -3.91 -2.70 -11.80
N ARG A 125 -4.96 -2.08 -11.25
CA ARG A 125 -4.85 -1.04 -10.21
C ARG A 125 -4.24 -1.60 -8.93
N ASP A 126 -4.77 -2.72 -8.42
CA ASP A 126 -4.28 -3.39 -7.22
C ASP A 126 -2.79 -3.75 -7.32
N ARG A 127 -2.32 -4.16 -8.51
CA ARG A 127 -0.91 -4.44 -8.76
C ARG A 127 -0.03 -3.19 -8.69
N ILE A 128 -0.52 -2.05 -9.20
CA ILE A 128 0.20 -0.78 -9.15
C ILE A 128 0.26 -0.28 -7.70
N ASP A 129 -0.86 -0.32 -7.00
CA ASP A 129 -0.96 0.09 -5.59
C ASP A 129 -0.04 -0.77 -4.72
N ALA A 130 -0.05 -2.10 -4.90
CA ALA A 130 0.85 -3.00 -4.18
C ALA A 130 2.34 -2.74 -4.47
N ALA A 131 2.68 -2.37 -5.71
CA ALA A 131 4.06 -2.02 -6.07
C ALA A 131 4.50 -0.71 -5.40
N HIS A 132 3.62 0.29 -5.34
CA HIS A 132 3.88 1.55 -4.67
C HIS A 132 3.95 1.39 -3.14
N ASP A 133 3.07 0.60 -2.54
CA ASP A 133 3.12 0.28 -1.11
C ASP A 133 4.44 -0.40 -0.75
N TYR A 134 4.92 -1.32 -1.59
CA TYR A 134 6.25 -1.92 -1.43
C TYR A 134 7.36 -0.87 -1.52
N GLU A 135 7.27 0.08 -2.46
CA GLU A 135 8.24 1.19 -2.60
C GLU A 135 8.31 2.06 -1.34
N VAL A 136 7.15 2.48 -0.82
CA VAL A 136 7.02 3.30 0.39
C VAL A 136 7.55 2.54 1.60
N ASN A 137 7.18 1.27 1.75
CA ASN A 137 7.60 0.46 2.89
C ASN A 137 9.12 0.23 2.87
N LEU A 138 9.70 -0.06 1.70
CA LEU A 138 11.15 -0.20 1.55
C LEU A 138 11.88 1.09 1.94
N LYS A 139 11.35 2.24 1.52
CA LYS A 139 11.93 3.54 1.89
C LYS A 139 11.88 3.76 3.41
N ALA A 140 10.73 3.47 4.03
CA ALA A 140 10.54 3.60 5.47
C ALA A 140 11.52 2.70 6.24
N GLU A 141 11.70 1.45 5.80
CA GLU A 141 12.67 0.52 6.37
C GLU A 141 14.10 1.08 6.32
N ILE A 142 14.50 1.62 5.16
CA ILE A 142 15.79 2.26 4.96
C ILE A 142 15.98 3.48 5.87
N GLU A 143 14.97 4.35 5.98
CA GLU A 143 15.02 5.53 6.84
C GLU A 143 15.12 5.14 8.33
N ILE A 144 14.40 4.09 8.76
CA ILE A 144 14.48 3.55 10.12
C ILE A 144 15.88 3.01 10.40
N MET A 145 16.47 2.22 9.50
CA MET A 145 17.85 1.73 9.65
C MET A 145 18.85 2.88 9.76
N ALA A 146 18.68 3.91 8.93
CA ALA A 146 19.54 5.10 8.96
C ALA A 146 19.40 5.89 10.28
N LEU A 147 18.20 5.94 10.86
CA LEU A 147 17.95 6.56 12.16
C LEU A 147 18.55 5.73 13.30
N HIS A 148 18.42 4.40 13.24
CA HIS A 148 18.99 3.50 14.24
C HIS A 148 20.52 3.63 14.31
N GLU A 149 21.17 3.65 13.14
CA GLU A 149 22.62 3.84 13.05
C GLU A 149 23.08 5.17 13.70
N LYS A 150 22.36 6.27 13.45
CA LYS A 150 22.66 7.56 14.09
C LYS A 150 22.41 7.54 15.58
N LEU A 151 21.37 6.83 16.03
CA LEU A 151 21.08 6.68 17.44
C LEU A 151 22.19 5.90 18.15
N ASP A 152 22.67 4.83 17.55
CA ASP A 152 23.78 4.03 18.07
C ASP A 152 25.08 4.85 18.16
N GLU A 153 25.38 5.66 17.14
CA GLU A 153 26.53 6.57 17.13
C GLU A 153 26.46 7.58 18.29
N LEU A 154 25.29 8.21 18.48
CA LEU A 154 25.05 9.14 19.59
C LEU A 154 25.14 8.45 20.95
N ARG A 155 24.55 7.25 21.08
CA ARG A 155 24.61 6.44 22.31
C ARG A 155 26.04 6.08 22.65
N HIS A 156 26.83 5.64 21.66
CA HIS A 156 28.23 5.29 21.86
C HIS A 156 29.05 6.49 22.32
N SER A 157 28.89 7.64 21.66
CA SER A 157 29.55 8.89 22.06
C SER A 157 29.20 9.30 23.49
N GLN A 158 27.92 9.21 23.88
CA GLN A 158 27.50 9.51 25.25
C GLN A 158 28.06 8.54 26.28
N ILE A 159 28.13 7.23 25.97
CA ILE A 159 28.72 6.23 26.88
C ILE A 159 30.20 6.52 27.12
N ILE A 160 30.95 6.91 26.08
CA ILE A 160 32.36 7.31 26.22
C ILE A 160 32.48 8.54 27.13
N GLY A 161 31.67 9.58 26.89
CA GLY A 161 31.68 10.78 27.72
C GLY A 161 31.39 10.49 29.19
N VAL A 162 30.35 9.69 29.47
CA VAL A 162 30.00 9.30 30.86
C VAL A 162 31.12 8.50 31.52
N ARG A 163 31.82 7.61 30.78
CA ARG A 163 32.97 6.86 31.32
C ARG A 163 34.15 7.78 31.68
N GLU A 164 34.43 8.78 30.85
CA GLU A 164 35.47 9.77 31.14
C GLU A 164 35.12 10.60 32.37
N ASP A 165 33.86 11.03 32.50
CA ASP A 165 33.39 11.77 33.67
C ASP A 165 33.50 10.94 34.96
N ILE A 166 33.15 9.65 34.92
CA ILE A 166 33.33 8.73 36.05
C ILE A 166 34.81 8.59 36.43
N ALA A 167 35.71 8.45 35.45
CA ALA A 167 37.14 8.32 35.71
C ALA A 167 37.71 9.59 36.37
N ARG A 168 37.30 10.79 35.90
CA ARG A 168 37.69 12.06 36.50
C ARG A 168 37.18 12.20 37.94
N LEU A 169 35.93 11.82 38.20
CA LEU A 169 35.35 11.82 39.54
C LEU A 169 36.11 10.89 40.48
N ALA A 170 36.45 9.67 40.03
CA ALA A 170 37.23 8.72 40.82
C ALA A 170 38.62 9.28 41.19
N GLU A 171 39.31 9.95 40.25
CA GLU A 171 40.60 10.57 40.52
C GLU A 171 40.48 11.74 41.51
N GLN A 172 39.44 12.56 41.39
CA GLN A 172 39.17 13.64 42.36
C GLN A 172 38.92 13.11 43.77
N VAL A 173 38.16 12.01 43.90
CA VAL A 173 37.91 11.34 45.18
C VAL A 173 39.22 10.85 45.80
N ASN A 174 40.08 10.14 45.05
CA ASN A 174 41.38 9.69 45.55
C ASN A 174 42.27 10.85 46.01
N ARG A 175 42.33 11.95 45.24
CA ARG A 175 43.10 13.14 45.66
C ARG A 175 42.56 13.78 46.94
N ILE A 176 41.25 13.77 47.16
CA ILE A 176 40.65 14.28 48.39
C ILE A 176 41.03 13.38 49.57
N ASP A 177 40.99 12.06 49.38
CA ASP A 177 41.34 11.06 50.40
C ASP A 177 42.82 11.16 50.82
N GLU A 178 43.74 11.30 49.86
CA GLU A 178 45.17 11.55 50.14
C GLU A 178 45.39 12.82 50.96
N LYS A 179 44.69 13.91 50.63
CA LYS A 179 44.77 15.19 51.36
C LYS A 179 44.22 15.10 52.78
N LEU A 180 43.19 14.29 53.01
CA LEU A 180 42.60 14.07 54.33
C LEU A 180 43.52 13.19 55.19
N SER A 181 44.04 12.10 54.62
CA SER A 181 44.98 11.19 55.28
C SER A 181 46.31 11.87 55.65
N GLY A 182 46.84 12.73 54.79
CA GLY A 182 48.06 13.52 55.08
C GLY A 182 47.85 14.58 56.17
N ARG A 183 46.61 15.06 56.38
CA ARG A 183 46.26 15.98 57.48
C ARG A 183 46.14 15.26 58.82
N GLN A 184 45.69 14.02 58.85
CA GLN A 184 45.59 13.22 60.09
C GLN A 184 46.93 12.74 60.62
N THR A 185 47.95 12.58 59.77
CA THR A 185 49.31 12.16 60.19
C THR A 185 50.20 13.32 60.66
N SER A 186 49.76 14.57 60.49
CA SER A 186 50.50 15.78 60.92
C SER A 186 49.96 16.42 62.21
N GLN A 187 49.03 15.74 62.91
CA GLN A 187 48.59 16.07 64.28
C GLN A 187 49.06 14.98 65.23
#